data_AF-A0A9P4SJ56-F1
#
_entry.id   AF-A0A9P4SJ56-F1
#
_cell.length_a   1.000
_cell.length_b   1.000
_cell.length_c   1.000
_cell.angle_alpha   90.00
_cell.angle_beta   90.00
_cell.angle_gamma   90.00
#
_symmetry.space_group_name_H-M   'P 1'
#
loop_
_entity.id
_entity.type
_entity.pdbx_description
1 polymer ?
#
loop_
_entity_poly.entity_id
_entity_poly.type
_entity_poly.pdbx_seq_one_letter_code
_entity_poly.pdbx_strand_id
1 'polypeptide(L)'
;MSILSPNRIKTKIAPHLTWQVPMVGGIYGNPRWSNRDLDPIPPEKRTWGAIDYWAYWCSDMLAPPLASTVATVMSLGFTARETIPIVFFGFMICSVVITLTGKMGATYAVPFPVIVRSVFGMYGSYIAICIRAFVALMWTAILTVQAGEFLQRCIEAIWPSFIDFPNHLPLDAGMTSAGLLCFMLYWIIQTGLALMPIEKLRILFLVKSVIVPPTFLALFLWAVIVTHGGGPLVKGEMKIQSSYMNTAFSTLTGLNVIIGLFSSMAVNMPDFGRFSKNRLAGYNQFFALPVIGTLGSLTPIFVCSAHQYLWGEFQWYMPATIAMFDSRAAKFFTGFSFILATIGNQVAAGTYPFSNDITGIYPKYINIFRATMFISIFCVVSTPWNIIKNAAGLLAFLSGYSCLMGPLAGTMICDYYIIKRRKLNIHELYRDHGIYWYSYGFNWRAYASFIIGFAPLMPGFSKSIDNDLNVGDAWTIYTFAWIFGFTLAFLTYYVIATYISPLGEAIIEEAVLPPQKGDVASSTPEEIEGLDVEKGMVAKEKEVKSAY
;
A
#
# COMPACT_ATOMS: atom_id res chain seq x y z
N MET A 1 2.55 -9.02 46.23
CA MET A 1 1.89 -8.14 45.24
C MET A 1 2.10 -8.73 43.85
N SER A 2 1.16 -9.53 43.36
CA SER A 2 1.28 -10.18 42.05
C SER A 2 0.86 -9.22 40.93
N ILE A 3 1.73 -9.06 39.94
CA ILE A 3 1.54 -8.26 38.72
C ILE A 3 0.38 -8.80 37.86
N LEU A 4 -0.15 -9.99 38.17
CA LEU A 4 -1.13 -10.75 37.38
C LEU A 4 -2.49 -10.93 38.11
N SER A 5 -2.96 -9.90 38.82
CA SER A 5 -4.33 -9.94 39.38
C SER A 5 -5.36 -9.88 38.24
N PRO A 6 -6.30 -10.86 38.13
CA PRO A 6 -7.34 -10.89 37.11
C PRO A 6 -8.17 -9.61 37.09
N ASN A 7 -8.41 -8.99 38.25
CA ASN A 7 -9.18 -7.75 38.37
C ASN A 7 -8.44 -6.52 37.84
N ARG A 8 -7.10 -6.49 37.93
CA ARG A 8 -6.25 -5.43 37.33
C ARG A 8 -6.15 -5.57 35.81
N ILE A 9 -6.08 -6.81 35.33
CA ILE A 9 -6.17 -7.12 33.90
C ILE A 9 -7.55 -6.71 33.39
N LYS A 10 -8.62 -7.08 34.09
CA LYS A 10 -9.99 -6.71 33.73
C LYS A 10 -10.20 -5.19 33.74
N THR A 11 -9.64 -4.43 34.68
CA THR A 11 -9.74 -2.95 34.68
C THR A 11 -8.87 -2.26 33.65
N LYS A 12 -7.70 -2.81 33.29
CA LYS A 12 -6.89 -2.30 32.17
C LYS A 12 -7.45 -2.64 30.80
N ILE A 13 -8.07 -3.80 30.65
CA ILE A 13 -8.65 -4.25 29.38
C ILE A 13 -10.10 -3.79 29.24
N ALA A 14 -10.89 -3.61 30.31
CA ALA A 14 -12.29 -3.15 30.26
C ALA A 14 -12.54 -1.92 29.37
N PRO A 15 -11.77 -0.81 29.46
CA PRO A 15 -11.98 0.33 28.55
C PRO A 15 -11.59 0.04 27.08
N HIS A 16 -10.93 -1.08 26.81
CA HIS A 16 -10.58 -1.58 25.48
C HIS A 16 -11.44 -2.79 25.04
N LEU A 17 -12.17 -3.41 25.98
CA LEU A 17 -13.12 -4.53 25.79
C LEU A 17 -14.56 -4.03 25.62
N THR A 18 -14.84 -2.77 25.92
CA THR A 18 -16.05 -2.12 25.48
C THR A 18 -15.95 -1.86 23.98
N TRP A 19 -16.84 -2.48 23.19
CA TRP A 19 -17.05 -2.23 21.75
C TRP A 19 -17.45 -0.76 21.41
N GLN A 20 -17.49 0.10 22.42
CA GLN A 20 -17.58 1.55 22.31
C GLN A 20 -16.18 2.16 22.44
N VAL A 21 -15.40 2.11 21.36
CA VAL A 21 -14.39 3.15 21.17
C VAL A 21 -15.17 4.45 20.92
N PRO A 22 -15.05 5.48 21.77
CA PRO A 22 -15.82 6.71 21.62
C PRO A 22 -15.48 7.32 20.27
N MET A 23 -16.49 7.46 19.42
CA MET A 23 -16.35 8.14 18.15
C MET A 23 -16.23 9.62 18.45
N VAL A 24 -15.00 10.13 18.41
CA VAL A 24 -14.76 11.56 18.54
C VAL A 24 -15.17 12.21 17.23
N GLY A 25 -16.24 13.01 17.29
CA GLY A 25 -16.70 13.81 16.16
C GLY A 25 -15.56 14.67 15.62
N GLY A 26 -15.52 14.84 14.31
CA GLY A 26 -14.48 15.64 13.68
C GLY A 26 -14.74 17.14 13.77
N ILE A 27 -13.71 17.92 13.49
CA ILE A 27 -13.70 19.39 13.66
C ILE A 27 -14.59 20.12 12.64
N TYR A 28 -14.95 19.47 11.53
CA TYR A 28 -15.77 20.07 10.47
C TYR A 28 -17.28 19.86 10.66
N GLY A 29 -17.72 19.40 11.83
CA GLY A 29 -19.12 19.36 12.25
C GLY A 29 -20.04 18.35 11.53
N ASN A 30 -19.69 17.91 10.31
CA ASN A 30 -20.47 16.94 9.55
C ASN A 30 -19.98 15.49 9.82
N PRO A 31 -20.73 14.70 10.63
CA PRO A 31 -20.32 13.34 10.99
C PRO A 31 -20.34 12.37 9.79
N ARG A 32 -20.91 12.77 8.65
CA ARG A 32 -20.87 11.96 7.42
C ARG A 32 -19.49 11.95 6.78
N TRP A 33 -18.73 13.04 6.89
CA TRP A 33 -17.48 13.23 6.13
C TRP A 33 -16.26 13.43 7.01
N SER A 34 -16.47 13.83 8.27
CA SER A 34 -15.43 14.22 9.21
C SER A 34 -15.46 13.32 10.45
N ASN A 35 -14.26 12.89 10.85
CA ASN A 35 -13.99 12.32 12.15
C ASN A 35 -12.52 12.56 12.49
N ARG A 36 -12.15 12.35 13.75
CA ARG A 36 -10.78 12.60 14.23
C ARG A 36 -9.68 11.92 13.41
N ASP A 37 -9.96 10.76 12.80
CA ASP A 37 -8.97 9.98 12.06
C ASP A 37 -8.81 10.45 10.60
N LEU A 38 -9.82 11.16 10.06
CA LEU A 38 -9.82 11.76 8.72
C LEU A 38 -9.45 13.24 8.70
N ASP A 39 -9.64 13.95 9.81
CA ASP A 39 -9.36 15.38 9.89
C ASP A 39 -7.86 15.69 9.71
N PRO A 40 -7.52 16.93 9.32
CA PRO A 40 -6.15 17.36 9.17
C PRO A 40 -5.35 17.14 10.46
N ILE A 41 -4.15 16.56 10.31
CA ILE A 41 -3.27 16.35 11.46
C ILE A 41 -2.83 17.71 12.03
N PRO A 42 -2.99 17.96 13.35
CA PRO A 42 -2.52 19.18 14.00
C PRO A 42 -1.02 19.40 13.82
N PRO A 43 -0.54 20.65 13.72
CA PRO A 43 0.89 20.95 13.49
C PRO A 43 1.85 20.28 14.49
N GLU A 44 1.42 20.10 15.73
CA GLU A 44 2.23 19.50 16.81
C GLU A 44 2.49 18.01 16.59
N LYS A 45 1.58 17.33 15.88
CA LYS A 45 1.66 15.91 15.55
C LYS A 45 2.38 15.64 14.22
N ARG A 46 2.66 16.68 13.44
CA ARG A 46 3.45 16.59 12.20
C ARG A 46 4.93 16.45 12.56
N THR A 47 5.38 15.22 12.79
CA THR A 47 6.72 14.94 13.34
C THR A 47 7.73 14.43 12.31
N TRP A 48 7.31 14.00 11.13
CA TRP A 48 8.16 13.29 10.17
C TRP A 48 9.06 14.24 9.37
N GLY A 49 10.37 13.98 9.43
CA GLY A 49 11.41 14.59 8.61
C GLY A 49 12.06 13.60 7.65
N ALA A 50 13.20 13.97 7.08
CA ALA A 50 13.91 13.15 6.08
C ALA A 50 14.29 11.76 6.62
N ILE A 51 14.87 11.70 7.82
CA ILE A 51 15.32 10.44 8.45
C ILE A 51 14.15 9.50 8.68
N ASP A 52 12.99 10.03 9.08
CA ASP A 52 11.79 9.22 9.31
C ASP A 52 11.30 8.55 8.02
N TYR A 53 11.38 9.24 6.87
CA TYR A 53 11.05 8.63 5.57
C TYR A 53 12.04 7.53 5.16
N TRP A 54 13.34 7.75 5.33
CA TRP A 54 14.35 6.71 5.07
C TRP A 54 14.17 5.50 5.99
N ALA A 55 13.89 5.72 7.28
CA ALA A 55 13.61 4.66 8.23
C ALA A 55 12.31 3.91 7.92
N TYR A 56 11.27 4.64 7.52
CA TYR A 56 10.00 4.08 7.05
C TYR A 56 10.23 3.16 5.86
N TRP A 57 10.91 3.62 4.82
CA TRP A 57 11.18 2.81 3.63
C TRP A 57 12.07 1.62 3.95
N CYS A 58 13.08 1.77 4.80
CA CYS A 58 13.92 0.66 5.23
C CYS A 58 13.08 -0.42 5.93
N SER A 59 12.16 0.00 6.81
CA SER A 59 11.22 -0.89 7.46
C SER A 59 10.28 -1.55 6.45
N ASP A 60 9.61 -0.78 5.59
CA ASP A 60 8.57 -1.28 4.70
C ASP A 60 9.13 -2.17 3.58
N MET A 61 10.25 -1.77 2.97
CA MET A 61 10.88 -2.50 1.87
C MET A 61 11.49 -3.84 2.31
N LEU A 62 12.18 -3.86 3.44
CA LEU A 62 12.87 -5.07 3.92
C LEU A 62 11.84 -6.00 4.59
N ALA A 63 11.04 -6.63 3.75
CA ALA A 63 9.91 -7.45 4.13
C ALA A 63 9.66 -8.57 3.10
N PRO A 64 8.91 -9.63 3.46
CA PRO A 64 8.60 -10.72 2.54
C PRO A 64 8.00 -10.30 1.18
N PRO A 65 7.14 -9.25 1.07
CA PRO A 65 6.62 -8.81 -0.22
C PRO A 65 7.71 -8.46 -1.24
N LEU A 66 8.78 -7.79 -0.81
CA LEU A 66 9.92 -7.49 -1.66
C LEU A 66 10.60 -8.80 -2.12
N ALA A 67 10.86 -9.71 -1.18
CA ALA A 67 11.52 -10.97 -1.47
C ALA A 67 10.72 -11.81 -2.49
N SER A 68 9.43 -12.02 -2.23
CA SER A 68 8.55 -12.83 -3.08
C SER A 68 8.31 -12.19 -4.44
N THR A 69 8.19 -10.86 -4.52
CA THR A 69 8.01 -10.13 -5.80
C THR A 69 9.25 -10.24 -6.67
N VAL A 70 10.43 -9.96 -6.11
CA VAL A 70 11.69 -10.01 -6.87
C VAL A 70 11.98 -11.44 -7.33
N ALA A 71 11.78 -12.43 -6.46
CA ALA A 71 11.92 -13.83 -6.82
C ALA A 71 10.92 -14.25 -7.91
N THR A 72 9.68 -13.75 -7.85
CA THR A 72 8.68 -13.99 -8.90
C THR A 72 9.10 -13.38 -10.24
N VAL A 73 9.74 -12.20 -10.26
CA VAL A 73 10.32 -11.64 -11.50
C VAL A 73 11.44 -12.54 -12.04
N MET A 74 12.31 -13.08 -11.18
CA MET A 74 13.36 -14.02 -11.62
C MET A 74 12.79 -15.31 -12.22
N SER A 75 11.61 -15.75 -11.78
CA SER A 75 10.93 -16.93 -12.33
C SER A 75 10.59 -16.81 -13.82
N LEU A 76 10.59 -15.59 -14.38
CA LEU A 76 10.45 -15.34 -15.82
C LEU A 76 11.68 -15.79 -16.63
N GLY A 77 12.78 -16.15 -15.96
CA GLY A 77 14.02 -16.60 -16.59
C GLY A 77 15.19 -15.60 -16.52
N PHE A 78 15.04 -14.54 -15.72
CA PHE A 78 16.04 -13.48 -15.59
C PHE A 78 17.16 -13.85 -14.63
N THR A 79 18.38 -13.44 -14.97
CA THR A 79 19.52 -13.49 -14.04
C THR A 79 19.53 -12.22 -13.18
N ALA A 80 20.47 -12.13 -12.25
CA ALA A 80 20.75 -10.92 -11.49
C ALA A 80 21.03 -9.71 -12.40
N ARG A 81 21.64 -9.94 -13.57
CA ARG A 81 22.03 -8.85 -14.51
C ARG A 81 20.82 -8.12 -15.07
N GLU A 82 19.75 -8.83 -15.39
CA GLU A 82 18.51 -8.23 -15.89
C GLU A 82 17.59 -7.80 -14.74
N THR A 83 17.55 -8.59 -13.66
CA THR A 83 16.63 -8.34 -12.54
C THR A 83 16.98 -7.05 -11.80
N ILE A 84 18.25 -6.75 -11.55
CA ILE A 84 18.67 -5.54 -10.80
C ILE A 84 18.21 -4.25 -11.51
N PRO A 85 18.47 -4.04 -12.83
CA PRO A 85 17.93 -2.89 -13.56
C PRO A 85 16.40 -2.85 -13.57
N ILE A 86 15.71 -3.98 -13.77
CA ILE A 86 14.24 -4.04 -13.76
C ILE A 86 13.70 -3.52 -12.42
N VAL A 87 14.28 -3.98 -11.31
CA VAL A 87 13.91 -3.55 -9.95
C VAL A 87 14.18 -2.06 -9.77
N PHE A 88 15.38 -1.59 -10.12
CA PHE A 88 15.76 -0.19 -9.97
C PHE A 88 14.84 0.76 -10.74
N PHE A 89 14.58 0.48 -12.02
CA PHE A 89 13.71 1.32 -12.84
C PHE A 89 12.24 1.21 -12.44
N GLY A 90 11.76 0.02 -12.05
CA GLY A 90 10.40 -0.16 -11.54
C GLY A 90 10.16 0.69 -10.29
N PHE A 91 11.08 0.66 -9.32
CA PHE A 91 11.00 1.50 -8.13
C PHE A 91 11.21 2.98 -8.44
N MET A 92 12.09 3.34 -9.38
CA MET A 92 12.25 4.74 -9.80
C MET A 92 10.95 5.34 -10.34
N ILE A 93 10.28 4.62 -11.25
CA ILE A 93 9.00 5.05 -11.84
C ILE A 93 7.94 5.19 -10.74
N CYS A 94 7.80 4.18 -9.88
CA CYS A 94 6.83 4.20 -8.78
C CYS A 94 7.11 5.35 -7.80
N SER A 95 8.38 5.63 -7.52
CA SER A 95 8.81 6.68 -6.60
C SER A 95 8.40 8.08 -7.04
N VAL A 96 8.34 8.34 -8.36
CA VAL A 96 7.82 9.61 -8.90
C VAL A 96 6.39 9.84 -8.41
N VAL A 97 5.51 8.87 -8.66
CA VAL A 97 4.08 8.98 -8.33
C VAL A 97 3.86 9.02 -6.83
N ILE A 98 4.54 8.15 -6.08
CA ILE A 98 4.51 8.14 -4.61
C ILE A 98 4.92 9.50 -4.02
N THR A 99 5.97 10.12 -4.56
CA THR A 99 6.44 11.42 -4.08
C THR A 99 5.43 12.52 -4.38
N LEU A 100 4.80 12.48 -5.56
CA LEU A 100 3.77 13.43 -5.97
C LEU A 100 2.52 13.31 -5.10
N THR A 101 1.97 12.11 -4.92
CA THR A 101 0.79 11.92 -4.06
C THR A 101 1.12 12.17 -2.59
N GLY A 102 2.30 11.78 -2.11
CA GLY A 102 2.76 12.08 -0.76
C GLY A 102 2.83 13.57 -0.45
N LYS A 103 3.23 14.40 -1.42
CA LYS A 103 3.21 15.87 -1.29
C LYS A 103 1.78 16.42 -1.12
N MET A 104 0.77 15.78 -1.69
CA MET A 104 -0.64 16.17 -1.50
C MET A 104 -1.02 16.04 -0.02
N GLY A 105 -0.78 14.86 0.58
CA GLY A 105 -1.04 14.66 2.00
C GLY A 105 -0.19 15.55 2.90
N ALA A 106 1.08 15.81 2.54
CA ALA A 106 1.94 16.71 3.32
C ALA A 106 1.53 18.19 3.24
N THR A 107 0.85 18.61 2.16
CA THR A 107 0.39 19.99 1.97
C THR A 107 -0.92 20.24 2.72
N TYR A 108 -1.87 19.31 2.64
CA TYR A 108 -3.20 19.46 3.24
C TYR A 108 -3.38 18.70 4.56
N ALA A 109 -2.35 17.99 5.02
CA ALA A 109 -2.36 17.20 6.26
C ALA A 109 -3.50 16.17 6.36
N VAL A 110 -4.05 15.70 5.23
CA VAL A 110 -5.19 14.77 5.17
C VAL A 110 -4.84 13.43 4.52
N PRO A 111 -5.57 12.35 4.84
CA PRO A 111 -5.34 11.03 4.25
C PRO A 111 -5.91 10.92 2.84
N PHE A 112 -5.59 9.82 2.16
CA PHE A 112 -6.00 9.51 0.79
C PHE A 112 -7.51 9.60 0.55
N PRO A 113 -8.39 9.07 1.42
CA PRO A 113 -9.84 9.11 1.20
C PRO A 113 -10.40 10.53 1.15
N VAL A 114 -9.75 11.50 1.80
CA VAL A 114 -10.16 12.91 1.76
C VAL A 114 -9.65 13.56 0.47
N ILE A 115 -8.41 13.30 0.09
CA ILE A 115 -7.84 13.79 -1.17
C ILE A 115 -8.69 13.34 -2.37
N VAL A 116 -9.09 12.07 -2.41
CA VAL A 116 -9.79 11.51 -3.57
C VAL A 116 -11.22 12.01 -3.75
N ARG A 117 -11.82 12.63 -2.72
CA ARG A 117 -13.08 13.41 -2.83
C ARG A 117 -12.95 14.58 -3.79
N SER A 118 -11.79 15.25 -3.79
CA SER A 118 -11.52 16.33 -4.74
C SER A 118 -11.46 15.84 -6.18
N VAL A 119 -11.14 14.57 -6.43
CA VAL A 119 -10.93 14.04 -7.78
C VAL A 119 -12.21 13.41 -8.32
N PHE A 120 -12.78 12.44 -7.59
CA PHE A 120 -13.94 11.67 -8.06
C PHE A 120 -15.29 12.21 -7.56
N GLY A 121 -15.27 13.18 -6.63
CA GLY A 121 -16.45 13.70 -5.95
C GLY A 121 -16.71 13.04 -4.60
N MET A 122 -17.62 13.62 -3.83
CA MET A 122 -17.91 13.17 -2.46
C MET A 122 -18.35 11.69 -2.43
N TYR A 123 -19.35 11.29 -3.22
CA TYR A 123 -19.76 9.88 -3.34
C TYR A 123 -18.92 9.11 -4.33
N GLY A 124 -18.46 9.77 -5.39
CA GLY A 124 -17.59 9.13 -6.37
C GLY A 124 -16.25 8.67 -5.81
N SER A 125 -15.79 9.22 -4.68
CA SER A 125 -14.57 8.78 -4.00
C SER A 125 -14.60 7.31 -3.56
N TYR A 126 -15.79 6.75 -3.30
CA TYR A 126 -15.93 5.39 -2.74
C TYR A 126 -15.36 4.32 -3.64
N ILE A 127 -15.49 4.41 -4.96
CA ILE A 127 -14.95 3.39 -5.86
C ILE A 127 -13.41 3.35 -5.77
N ALA A 128 -12.75 4.51 -5.80
CA ALA A 128 -11.30 4.60 -5.63
C ALA A 128 -10.84 4.05 -4.28
N ILE A 129 -11.59 4.36 -3.21
CA ILE A 129 -11.31 3.87 -1.86
C ILE A 129 -11.49 2.35 -1.79
N CYS A 130 -12.56 1.78 -2.36
CA CYS A 130 -12.81 0.34 -2.37
C CYS A 130 -11.76 -0.44 -3.15
N ILE A 131 -11.36 0.04 -4.34
CA ILE A 131 -10.31 -0.59 -5.15
C ILE A 131 -9.01 -0.68 -4.35
N ARG A 132 -8.66 0.39 -3.64
CA ARG A 132 -7.47 0.42 -2.79
C ARG A 132 -7.58 -0.43 -1.53
N ALA A 133 -8.72 -0.37 -0.85
CA ALA A 133 -8.98 -1.13 0.37
C ALA A 133 -8.88 -2.64 0.08
N PHE A 134 -9.39 -3.09 -1.06
CA PHE A 134 -9.29 -4.48 -1.51
C PHE A 134 -7.84 -4.96 -1.64
N VAL A 135 -6.96 -4.13 -2.21
CA VAL A 135 -5.54 -4.49 -2.35
C VAL A 135 -4.87 -4.60 -0.97
N ALA A 136 -5.17 -3.69 -0.05
CA ALA A 136 -4.66 -3.77 1.32
C ALA A 136 -5.17 -5.04 2.07
N LEU A 137 -6.45 -5.41 1.87
CA LEU A 137 -7.03 -6.65 2.41
C LEU A 137 -6.27 -7.89 1.90
N MET A 138 -6.08 -7.99 0.58
CA MET A 138 -5.40 -9.10 -0.08
C MET A 138 -3.95 -9.25 0.39
N TRP A 139 -3.18 -8.16 0.41
CA TRP A 139 -1.80 -8.19 0.86
C TRP A 139 -1.66 -8.63 2.32
N THR A 140 -2.56 -8.15 3.18
CA THR A 140 -2.59 -8.55 4.60
C THR A 140 -2.89 -10.05 4.72
N ALA A 141 -3.85 -10.55 3.95
CA ALA A 141 -4.18 -11.98 3.93
C ALA A 141 -3.00 -12.85 3.45
N ILE A 142 -2.37 -12.48 2.32
CA ILE A 142 -1.20 -13.15 1.75
C ILE A 142 -0.01 -13.17 2.73
N LEU A 143 0.23 -12.05 3.42
CA LEU A 143 1.31 -11.93 4.39
C LEU A 143 1.06 -12.74 5.65
N THR A 144 -0.20 -12.92 6.03
CA THR A 144 -0.56 -13.74 7.18
C THR A 144 -0.20 -15.21 6.96
N VAL A 145 -0.36 -15.72 5.74
CA VAL A 145 0.08 -17.08 5.39
C VAL A 145 1.60 -17.20 5.41
N GLN A 146 2.29 -16.28 4.73
CA GLN A 146 3.76 -16.28 4.71
C GLN A 146 4.36 -16.25 6.12
N ALA A 147 3.81 -15.43 7.01
CA ALA A 147 4.25 -15.39 8.40
C ALA A 147 3.86 -16.64 9.20
N GLY A 148 2.72 -17.26 8.92
CA GLY A 148 2.39 -18.59 9.44
C GLY A 148 3.44 -19.62 9.07
N GLU A 149 3.92 -19.61 7.83
CA GLU A 149 4.98 -20.52 7.40
C GLU A 149 6.35 -20.18 7.99
N PHE A 150 6.71 -18.91 8.13
CA PHE A 150 7.92 -18.53 8.87
C PHE A 150 7.84 -18.97 10.34
N LEU A 151 6.65 -18.89 10.96
CA LEU A 151 6.42 -19.44 12.30
C LEU A 151 6.58 -20.96 12.32
N GLN A 152 6.10 -21.65 11.29
CA GLN A 152 6.32 -23.08 11.13
C GLN A 152 7.83 -23.41 11.10
N ARG A 153 8.64 -22.67 10.33
CA ARG A 153 10.12 -22.85 10.32
C ARG A 153 10.74 -22.65 11.69
N CYS A 154 10.27 -21.68 12.47
CA CYS A 154 10.72 -21.47 13.85
C CYS A 154 10.38 -22.66 14.76
N ILE A 155 9.16 -23.19 14.65
CA ILE A 155 8.71 -24.34 15.44
C ILE A 155 9.50 -25.59 15.07
N GLU A 156 9.70 -25.87 13.78
CA GLU A 156 10.55 -26.97 13.28
C GLU A 156 12.00 -26.86 13.78
N ALA A 157 12.53 -25.65 13.89
CA ALA A 157 13.87 -25.42 14.43
C ALA A 157 13.98 -25.72 15.94
N ILE A 158 12.95 -25.39 16.73
CA ILE A 158 12.91 -25.69 18.18
C ILE A 158 12.61 -27.18 18.40
N TRP A 159 11.62 -27.71 17.69
CA TRP A 159 11.14 -29.08 17.80
C TRP A 159 11.13 -29.75 16.41
N PRO A 160 12.21 -30.48 16.05
CA PRO A 160 12.30 -31.16 14.75
C PRO A 160 11.19 -32.19 14.51
N SER A 161 10.59 -32.75 15.56
CA SER A 161 9.42 -33.65 15.46
C SER A 161 8.20 -32.99 14.81
N PHE A 162 8.16 -31.65 14.73
CA PHE A 162 7.09 -30.93 14.04
C PHE A 162 7.18 -31.03 12.51
N ILE A 163 8.33 -31.46 11.96
CA ILE A 163 8.48 -31.73 10.53
C ILE A 163 7.54 -32.87 10.10
N ASP A 164 7.39 -33.88 10.95
CA ASP A 164 6.54 -35.06 10.72
C ASP A 164 5.12 -34.89 11.27
N PHE A 165 4.64 -33.65 11.39
CA PHE A 165 3.31 -33.37 11.92
C PHE A 165 2.21 -34.00 11.02
N PRO A 166 1.28 -34.80 11.58
CA PRO A 166 0.30 -35.53 10.78
C PRO A 166 -0.63 -34.56 10.05
N ASN A 167 -0.75 -34.75 8.73
CA ASN A 167 -1.67 -33.98 7.91
C ASN A 167 -3.06 -34.64 7.91
N HIS A 168 -4.04 -33.95 8.46
CA HIS A 168 -5.45 -34.34 8.48
C HIS A 168 -6.30 -33.59 7.45
N LEU A 169 -5.70 -32.65 6.72
CA LEU A 169 -6.39 -31.91 5.67
C LEU A 169 -6.35 -32.68 4.33
N PRO A 170 -7.42 -32.60 3.53
CA PRO A 170 -7.42 -33.07 2.15
C PRO A 170 -6.29 -32.45 1.31
N LEU A 171 -5.81 -33.18 0.30
CA LEU A 171 -4.72 -32.72 -0.58
C LEU A 171 -5.10 -31.46 -1.40
N ASP A 172 -6.39 -31.28 -1.67
CA ASP A 172 -6.96 -30.13 -2.38
C ASP A 172 -7.14 -28.89 -1.48
N ALA A 173 -6.96 -28.99 -0.17
CA ALA A 173 -7.09 -27.86 0.76
C ALA A 173 -6.05 -26.75 0.53
N GLY A 174 -4.95 -27.04 -0.18
CA GLY A 174 -3.91 -26.08 -0.53
C GLY A 174 -2.96 -25.71 0.61
N MET A 175 -3.13 -26.28 1.80
CA MET A 175 -2.26 -26.08 2.96
C MET A 175 -2.24 -27.34 3.85
N THR A 176 -1.13 -27.60 4.55
CA THR A 176 -1.01 -28.73 5.49
C THR A 176 -1.63 -28.38 6.85
N SER A 177 -1.99 -29.39 7.65
CA SER A 177 -2.48 -29.17 9.02
C SER A 177 -1.47 -28.40 9.89
N ALA A 178 -0.18 -28.65 9.71
CA ALA A 178 0.90 -27.89 10.36
C ALA A 178 0.89 -26.41 9.92
N GLY A 179 0.79 -26.15 8.61
CA GLY A 179 0.70 -24.80 8.06
C GLY A 179 -0.53 -24.05 8.57
N LEU A 180 -1.70 -24.71 8.60
CA LEU A 180 -2.93 -24.12 9.14
C LEU A 180 -2.83 -23.78 10.63
N LEU A 181 -2.22 -24.67 11.43
CA LEU A 181 -1.99 -24.41 12.84
C LEU A 181 -1.09 -23.18 13.02
N CYS A 182 0.04 -23.12 12.33
CA CYS A 182 0.96 -21.98 12.43
C CYS A 182 0.35 -20.67 11.89
N PHE A 183 -0.44 -20.76 10.81
CA PHE A 183 -1.25 -19.64 10.32
C PHE A 183 -2.19 -19.10 11.40
N MET A 184 -2.97 -19.97 12.05
CA MET A 184 -3.90 -19.56 13.11
C MET A 184 -3.19 -19.00 14.33
N LEU A 185 -2.06 -19.59 14.75
CA LEU A 185 -1.25 -19.08 15.85
C LEU A 185 -0.69 -17.69 15.55
N TYR A 186 -0.12 -17.50 14.36
CA TYR A 186 0.37 -16.20 13.92
C TYR A 186 -0.76 -15.18 13.80
N TRP A 187 -1.92 -15.58 13.27
CA TRP A 187 -3.10 -14.73 13.16
C TRP A 187 -3.57 -14.20 14.52
N ILE A 188 -3.58 -15.04 15.58
CA ILE A 188 -3.91 -14.59 16.95
C ILE A 188 -2.92 -13.52 17.42
N ILE A 189 -1.62 -13.76 17.24
CA ILE A 189 -0.55 -12.84 17.66
C ILE A 189 -0.66 -11.52 16.90
N GLN A 190 -0.76 -11.59 15.57
CA GLN A 190 -0.88 -10.41 14.71
C GLN A 190 -2.13 -9.61 15.05
N THR A 191 -3.28 -10.25 15.19
CA THR A 191 -4.55 -9.57 15.50
C THR A 191 -4.43 -8.85 16.84
N GLY A 192 -3.87 -9.50 17.86
CA GLY A 192 -3.63 -8.87 19.16
C GLY A 192 -2.73 -7.63 19.09
N LEU A 193 -1.67 -7.68 18.27
CA LEU A 193 -0.77 -6.54 18.06
C LEU A 193 -1.42 -5.44 17.21
N ALA A 194 -2.16 -5.79 16.15
CA ALA A 194 -2.80 -4.85 15.24
C ALA A 194 -3.91 -4.03 15.92
N LEU A 195 -4.55 -4.58 16.98
CA LEU A 195 -5.54 -3.86 17.78
C LEU A 195 -4.92 -2.88 18.78
N MET A 196 -3.60 -2.90 18.98
CA MET A 196 -2.94 -1.93 19.85
C MET A 196 -2.90 -0.55 19.18
N PRO A 197 -3.06 0.54 19.96
CA PRO A 197 -2.87 1.90 19.46
C PRO A 197 -1.49 2.08 18.82
N ILE A 198 -1.44 2.80 17.71
CA ILE A 198 -0.24 2.95 16.88
C ILE A 198 0.94 3.56 17.66
N GLU A 199 0.67 4.39 18.67
CA GLU A 199 1.67 5.00 19.54
C GLU A 199 2.48 3.94 20.30
N LYS A 200 1.83 2.84 20.70
CA LYS A 200 2.48 1.72 21.40
C LYS A 200 3.28 0.83 20.44
N LEU A 201 2.94 0.84 19.15
CA LEU A 201 3.63 0.06 18.11
C LEU A 201 4.97 0.68 17.69
N ARG A 202 5.31 1.89 18.15
CA ARG A 202 6.62 2.51 17.88
C ARG A 202 7.80 1.64 18.31
N ILE A 203 7.66 0.94 19.44
CA ILE A 203 8.69 0.00 19.92
C ILE A 203 8.87 -1.16 18.95
N LEU A 204 7.77 -1.68 18.39
CA LEU A 204 7.82 -2.76 17.40
C LEU A 204 8.56 -2.32 16.14
N PHE A 205 8.31 -1.11 15.64
CA PHE A 205 9.05 -0.55 14.51
C PHE A 205 10.53 -0.34 14.82
N LEU A 206 10.88 0.09 16.03
CA LEU A 206 12.27 0.25 16.46
C LEU A 206 13.00 -1.10 16.51
N VAL A 207 12.40 -2.11 17.14
CA VAL A 207 12.96 -3.48 17.19
C VAL A 207 13.14 -4.04 15.78
N LYS A 208 12.13 -3.89 14.91
CA LYS A 208 12.20 -4.28 13.50
C LYS A 208 13.38 -3.63 12.78
N SER A 209 13.57 -2.32 12.96
CA SER A 209 14.65 -1.58 12.29
C SER A 209 16.06 -2.04 12.67
N VAL A 210 16.21 -2.66 13.85
CA VAL A 210 17.51 -3.19 14.32
C VAL A 210 17.73 -4.64 13.87
N ILE A 211 16.67 -5.47 13.84
CA ILE A 211 16.81 -6.91 13.59
C ILE A 211 16.76 -7.27 12.10
N VAL A 212 15.84 -6.65 11.36
CA VAL A 212 15.52 -7.08 9.98
C VAL A 212 16.62 -6.72 8.98
N PRO A 213 17.17 -5.48 8.94
CA PRO A 213 18.22 -5.16 7.98
C PRO A 213 19.48 -6.04 8.10
N PRO A 214 20.02 -6.32 9.31
CA PRO A 214 21.11 -7.28 9.45
C PRO A 214 20.76 -8.69 8.98
N THR A 215 19.49 -9.13 9.12
CA THR A 215 19.06 -10.45 8.62
C THR A 215 19.09 -10.49 7.09
N PHE A 216 18.57 -9.47 6.42
CA PHE A 216 18.63 -9.36 4.96
C PHE A 216 20.08 -9.36 4.45
N LEU A 217 20.96 -8.62 5.13
CA LEU A 217 22.38 -8.59 4.82
C LEU A 217 23.04 -9.94 5.08
N ALA A 218 22.74 -10.61 6.20
CA ALA A 218 23.27 -11.92 6.53
C ALA A 218 22.87 -12.98 5.51
N LEU A 219 21.61 -12.99 5.05
CA LEU A 219 21.15 -13.87 3.98
C LEU A 219 21.83 -13.59 2.64
N PHE A 220 22.02 -12.32 2.30
CA PHE A 220 22.78 -11.94 1.11
C PHE A 220 24.22 -12.46 1.19
N LEU A 221 24.92 -12.21 2.30
CA LEU A 221 26.29 -12.67 2.50
C LEU A 221 26.39 -14.20 2.51
N TRP A 222 25.46 -14.89 3.18
CA TRP A 222 25.36 -16.36 3.17
C TRP A 222 25.26 -16.89 1.73
N ALA A 223 24.37 -16.33 0.92
CA ALA A 223 24.18 -16.74 -0.46
C ALA A 223 25.44 -16.50 -1.31
N VAL A 224 26.14 -15.37 -1.13
CA VAL A 224 27.40 -15.07 -1.81
C VAL A 224 28.52 -16.03 -1.42
N ILE A 225 28.63 -16.36 -0.13
CA ILE A 225 29.68 -17.26 0.39
C ILE A 225 29.48 -18.67 -0.14
N VAL A 226 28.26 -19.21 -0.02
CA VAL A 226 27.93 -20.58 -0.46
C VAL A 226 28.13 -20.77 -1.96
N THR A 227 27.86 -19.74 -2.75
CA THR A 227 28.00 -19.79 -4.21
C THR A 227 29.39 -19.35 -4.71
N HIS A 228 30.35 -19.12 -3.82
CA HIS A 228 31.69 -18.63 -4.16
C HIS A 228 31.65 -17.40 -5.08
N GLY A 229 30.86 -16.39 -4.70
CA GLY A 229 30.74 -15.12 -5.41
C GLY A 229 29.66 -15.07 -6.50
N GLY A 230 28.81 -16.08 -6.63
CA GLY A 230 27.62 -16.03 -7.48
C GLY A 230 27.28 -17.37 -8.13
N GLY A 231 26.03 -17.82 -7.98
CA GLY A 231 25.52 -19.09 -8.50
C GLY A 231 24.94 -18.98 -9.92
N PRO A 232 24.13 -19.98 -10.36
CA PRO A 232 23.61 -20.07 -11.72
C PRO A 232 22.83 -18.83 -12.17
N LEU A 233 22.06 -18.20 -11.29
CA LEU A 233 21.27 -17.01 -11.61
C LEU A 233 22.07 -15.71 -11.54
N VAL A 234 23.36 -15.75 -11.21
CA VAL A 234 24.25 -14.58 -11.17
C VAL A 234 25.29 -14.64 -12.29
N LYS A 235 25.91 -15.82 -12.48
CA LYS A 235 26.96 -16.04 -13.49
C LYS A 235 26.46 -16.70 -14.77
N GLY A 236 25.29 -17.33 -14.74
CA GLY A 236 24.73 -18.04 -15.89
C GLY A 236 24.09 -17.12 -16.93
N GLU A 237 23.41 -17.74 -17.87
CA GLU A 237 22.74 -17.08 -18.99
C GLU A 237 21.23 -16.96 -18.73
N MET A 238 20.65 -15.85 -19.19
CA MET A 238 19.21 -15.62 -19.17
C MET A 238 18.51 -16.64 -20.08
N LYS A 239 17.47 -17.30 -19.57
CA LYS A 239 16.65 -18.25 -20.31
C LYS A 239 15.18 -17.99 -20.04
N ILE A 240 14.54 -17.26 -20.95
CA ILE A 240 13.12 -16.91 -20.83
C ILE A 240 12.27 -18.19 -20.82
N GLN A 241 11.42 -18.30 -19.80
CA GLN A 241 10.57 -19.47 -19.59
C GLN A 241 9.25 -19.43 -20.38
N SER A 242 8.84 -18.25 -20.85
CA SER A 242 7.57 -18.07 -21.57
C SER A 242 7.67 -18.52 -23.02
N SER A 243 6.65 -19.24 -23.48
CA SER A 243 6.51 -19.69 -24.88
C SER A 243 6.02 -18.60 -25.84
N TYR A 244 5.38 -17.54 -25.32
CA TYR A 244 4.75 -16.50 -26.14
C TYR A 244 5.35 -15.10 -25.91
N MET A 245 6.10 -14.90 -24.82
CA MET A 245 6.75 -13.62 -24.54
C MET A 245 8.22 -13.67 -24.95
N ASN A 246 8.63 -12.71 -25.78
CA ASN A 246 10.04 -12.45 -26.02
C ASN A 246 10.67 -11.74 -24.80
N THR A 247 12.00 -11.58 -24.83
CA THR A 247 12.75 -10.89 -23.77
C THR A 247 12.19 -9.51 -23.45
N ALA A 248 11.83 -8.71 -24.46
CA ALA A 248 11.34 -7.34 -24.24
C ALA A 248 10.01 -7.32 -23.46
N PHE A 249 9.04 -8.14 -23.87
CA PHE A 249 7.77 -8.26 -23.16
C PHE A 249 7.93 -8.85 -21.76
N SER A 250 8.85 -9.81 -21.58
CA SER A 250 9.18 -10.33 -20.24
C SER A 250 9.78 -9.25 -19.35
N THR A 251 10.64 -8.38 -19.89
CA THR A 251 11.23 -7.26 -19.15
C THR A 251 10.16 -6.24 -18.76
N LEU A 252 9.23 -5.92 -19.66
CA LEU A 252 8.10 -5.04 -19.37
C LEU A 252 7.19 -5.62 -18.28
N THR A 253 6.85 -6.91 -18.36
CA THR A 253 6.07 -7.59 -17.31
C THR A 253 6.81 -7.57 -15.97
N GLY A 254 8.11 -7.85 -15.96
CA GLY A 254 8.93 -7.74 -14.75
C GLY A 254 8.89 -6.33 -14.15
N LEU A 255 9.03 -5.29 -14.98
CA LEU A 255 8.92 -3.90 -14.56
C LEU A 255 7.53 -3.58 -13.98
N ASN A 256 6.46 -4.02 -14.67
CA ASN A 256 5.07 -3.82 -14.23
C ASN A 256 4.79 -4.48 -12.88
N VAL A 257 5.37 -5.65 -12.61
CA VAL A 257 5.23 -6.38 -11.34
C VAL A 257 5.94 -5.65 -10.20
N ILE A 258 7.14 -5.12 -10.44
CA ILE A 258 7.86 -4.30 -9.46
C ILE A 258 7.10 -3.01 -9.14
N ILE A 259 6.57 -2.33 -10.16
CA ILE A 259 5.70 -1.16 -9.97
C ILE A 259 4.44 -1.58 -9.21
N GLY A 260 3.89 -2.74 -9.54
CA GLY A 260 2.70 -3.30 -8.94
C GLY A 260 2.81 -3.42 -7.43
N LEU A 261 3.93 -3.93 -6.92
CA LEU A 261 4.20 -4.08 -5.49
C LEU A 261 3.87 -2.81 -4.68
N PHE A 262 4.22 -1.62 -5.20
CA PHE A 262 3.94 -0.35 -4.54
C PHE A 262 2.85 0.50 -5.21
N SER A 263 2.14 -0.02 -6.21
CA SER A 263 1.13 0.76 -6.92
C SER A 263 -0.05 1.18 -6.03
N SER A 264 -0.47 0.32 -5.09
CA SER A 264 -1.45 0.72 -4.07
C SER A 264 -0.90 1.79 -3.14
N MET A 265 0.41 1.78 -2.87
CA MET A 265 1.05 2.80 -2.04
C MET A 265 1.21 4.13 -2.79
N ALA A 266 1.35 4.05 -4.11
CA ALA A 266 1.44 5.21 -5.00
C ALA A 266 0.22 6.11 -4.91
N VAL A 267 -0.98 5.58 -4.62
CA VAL A 267 -2.17 6.38 -4.41
C VAL A 267 -2.38 6.80 -2.95
N ASN A 268 -2.00 5.98 -1.96
CA ASN A 268 -2.24 6.27 -0.54
C ASN A 268 -1.09 6.90 0.26
N MET A 269 0.01 7.27 -0.38
CA MET A 269 1.07 8.01 0.29
C MET A 269 0.59 9.25 1.08
N PRO A 270 -0.55 9.93 0.76
CA PRO A 270 -1.12 10.93 1.65
C PRO A 270 -1.33 10.51 3.12
N ASP A 271 -1.62 9.23 3.37
CA ASP A 271 -1.84 8.68 4.72
C ASP A 271 -0.62 8.84 5.63
N PHE A 272 0.59 8.79 5.05
CA PHE A 272 1.86 9.03 5.73
C PHE A 272 2.36 10.45 5.52
N GLY A 273 2.14 11.02 4.33
CA GLY A 273 2.51 12.38 3.97
C GLY A 273 1.95 13.41 4.95
N ARG A 274 0.73 13.21 5.47
CA ARG A 274 0.08 14.09 6.44
C ARG A 274 0.84 14.32 7.76
N PHE A 275 1.81 13.45 8.09
CA PHE A 275 2.65 13.61 9.28
C PHE A 275 3.93 14.44 9.03
N SER A 276 4.15 14.93 7.80
CA SER A 276 5.37 15.64 7.43
C SER A 276 5.49 17.03 8.06
N LYS A 277 6.68 17.37 8.57
CA LYS A 277 7.02 18.71 9.06
C LYS A 277 7.17 19.75 7.93
N ASN A 278 7.74 19.36 6.79
CA ASN A 278 8.27 20.29 5.78
C ASN A 278 7.65 20.05 4.38
N ARG A 279 6.31 19.99 4.27
CA ARG A 279 5.58 19.73 3.00
C ARG A 279 6.14 18.56 2.18
N LEU A 280 6.67 17.53 2.87
CA LEU A 280 7.49 16.45 2.32
C LEU A 280 8.86 16.95 1.81
N ALA A 281 9.96 16.46 2.40
CA ALA A 281 11.30 16.64 1.85
C ALA A 281 11.44 15.77 0.58
N GLY A 282 10.81 16.19 -0.53
CA GLY A 282 10.45 15.33 -1.66
C GLY A 282 11.60 14.57 -2.31
N TYR A 283 12.82 15.10 -2.31
CA TYR A 283 13.99 14.37 -2.81
C TYR A 283 14.31 13.13 -1.96
N ASN A 284 14.17 13.21 -0.64
CA ASN A 284 14.40 12.05 0.24
C ASN A 284 13.39 10.94 -0.04
N GLN A 285 12.12 11.30 -0.20
CA GLN A 285 11.09 10.34 -0.58
C GLN A 285 11.39 9.70 -1.94
N PHE A 286 11.80 10.52 -2.91
CA PHE A 286 12.09 10.06 -4.26
C PHE A 286 13.26 9.06 -4.30
N PHE A 287 14.36 9.34 -3.59
CA PHE A 287 15.55 8.48 -3.63
C PHE A 287 15.48 7.30 -2.66
N ALA A 288 14.69 7.37 -1.59
CA ALA A 288 14.61 6.29 -0.61
C ALA A 288 14.13 4.97 -1.23
N LEU A 289 13.05 5.01 -2.00
CA LEU A 289 12.46 3.80 -2.58
C LEU A 289 13.40 3.09 -3.58
N PRO A 290 13.99 3.74 -4.60
CA PRO A 290 14.87 3.05 -5.56
C PRO A 290 16.15 2.55 -4.91
N VAL A 291 16.75 3.31 -3.98
CA VAL A 291 18.01 2.93 -3.33
C VAL A 291 17.78 1.75 -2.39
N ILE A 292 16.85 1.87 -1.44
CA ILE A 292 16.57 0.81 -0.46
C ILE A 292 16.01 -0.42 -1.16
N GLY A 293 15.09 -0.24 -2.10
CA GLY A 293 14.47 -1.35 -2.81
C GLY A 293 15.46 -2.15 -3.64
N THR A 294 16.38 -1.48 -4.34
CA THR A 294 17.41 -2.17 -5.11
C THR A 294 18.39 -2.89 -4.20
N LEU A 295 18.89 -2.23 -3.13
CA LEU A 295 19.79 -2.88 -2.17
C LEU A 295 19.13 -4.06 -1.47
N GLY A 296 17.87 -3.91 -1.05
CA GLY A 296 17.08 -4.97 -0.43
C GLY A 296 16.78 -6.13 -1.39
N SER A 297 16.64 -5.85 -2.69
CA SER A 297 16.40 -6.87 -3.72
C SER A 297 17.60 -7.77 -3.98
N LEU A 298 18.82 -7.36 -3.60
CA LEU A 298 19.99 -8.21 -3.71
C LEU A 298 19.84 -9.49 -2.88
N THR A 299 19.20 -9.41 -1.71
CA THR A 299 18.95 -10.57 -0.86
C THR A 299 18.14 -11.66 -1.58
N PRO A 300 16.89 -11.45 -2.03
CA PRO A 300 16.14 -12.48 -2.74
C PRO A 300 16.83 -12.94 -4.04
N ILE A 301 17.50 -12.05 -4.77
CA ILE A 301 18.21 -12.43 -6.00
C ILE A 301 19.30 -13.46 -5.73
N PHE A 302 20.17 -13.18 -4.76
CA PHE A 302 21.27 -14.07 -4.44
C PHE A 302 20.78 -15.32 -3.70
N VAL A 303 19.77 -15.21 -2.84
CA VAL A 303 19.17 -16.36 -2.14
C VAL A 303 18.56 -17.35 -3.14
N CYS A 304 17.79 -16.88 -4.14
CA CYS A 304 17.27 -17.76 -5.20
C CYS A 304 18.42 -18.43 -5.97
N SER A 305 19.49 -17.68 -6.27
CA SER A 305 20.67 -18.23 -6.94
C SER A 305 21.40 -19.28 -6.11
N ALA A 306 21.50 -19.07 -4.79
CA ALA A 306 22.12 -20.00 -3.87
C ALA A 306 21.29 -21.26 -3.71
N HIS A 307 19.96 -21.12 -3.67
CA HIS A 307 19.06 -22.27 -3.63
C HIS A 307 19.26 -23.17 -4.85
N GLN A 308 19.29 -22.59 -6.05
CA GLN A 308 19.51 -23.36 -7.28
C GLN A 308 20.91 -23.99 -7.34
N TYR A 309 21.94 -23.32 -6.78
CA TYR A 309 23.29 -23.87 -6.70
C TYR A 309 23.38 -25.08 -5.76
N LEU A 310 22.74 -25.00 -4.58
CA LEU A 310 22.80 -26.04 -3.56
C LEU A 310 21.89 -27.24 -3.88
N TRP A 311 20.66 -26.98 -4.31
CA TRP A 311 19.61 -28.00 -4.44
C TRP A 311 19.16 -28.23 -5.88
N GLY A 312 19.76 -27.58 -6.87
CA GLY A 312 19.49 -27.80 -8.29
C GLY A 312 18.17 -27.20 -8.80
N GLU A 313 17.32 -26.69 -7.92
CA GLU A 313 15.98 -26.19 -8.26
C GLU A 313 15.83 -24.70 -7.95
N PHE A 314 15.05 -24.01 -8.78
CA PHE A 314 14.67 -22.62 -8.55
C PHE A 314 13.56 -22.55 -7.50
N GLN A 315 13.81 -21.87 -6.39
CA GLN A 315 12.84 -21.64 -5.33
C GLN A 315 12.59 -20.14 -5.16
N TRP A 316 11.36 -19.72 -5.46
CA TRP A 316 10.94 -18.32 -5.34
C TRP A 316 10.47 -17.98 -3.94
N TYR A 317 10.06 -18.99 -3.17
CA TYR A 317 9.35 -18.80 -1.92
C TYR A 317 10.29 -18.89 -0.71
N MET A 318 10.44 -17.78 0.00
CA MET A 318 11.41 -17.64 1.10
C MET A 318 11.18 -18.62 2.26
N PRO A 319 9.94 -18.88 2.74
CA PRO A 319 9.72 -19.88 3.78
C PRO A 319 10.22 -21.28 3.40
N ALA A 320 10.08 -21.67 2.13
CA ALA A 320 10.56 -22.95 1.63
C ALA A 320 12.09 -23.00 1.56
N THR A 321 12.75 -21.90 1.19
CA THR A 321 14.22 -21.80 1.22
C THR A 321 14.76 -21.95 2.64
N ILE A 322 14.13 -21.30 3.63
CA ILE A 322 14.54 -21.41 5.04
C ILE A 322 14.31 -22.82 5.60
N ALA A 323 13.32 -23.56 5.08
CA ALA A 323 13.08 -24.95 5.47
C ALA A 323 14.29 -25.85 5.21
N MET A 324 15.05 -25.57 4.15
CA MET A 324 16.21 -26.35 3.72
C MET A 324 17.48 -26.06 4.51
N PHE A 325 17.47 -25.11 5.46
CA PHE A 325 18.65 -24.82 6.27
C PHE A 325 18.96 -25.95 7.25
N ASP A 326 20.17 -26.51 7.18
CA ASP A 326 20.66 -27.53 8.12
C ASP A 326 20.82 -26.98 9.54
N SER A 327 21.29 -25.73 9.65
CA SER A 327 21.47 -25.08 10.95
C SER A 327 20.11 -24.67 11.54
N ARG A 328 19.74 -25.33 12.65
CA ARG A 328 18.54 -25.00 13.43
C ARG A 328 18.53 -23.54 13.88
N ALA A 329 19.68 -23.01 14.30
CA ALA A 329 19.80 -21.61 14.71
C ALA A 329 19.53 -20.67 13.53
N ALA A 330 20.14 -20.92 12.36
CA ALA A 330 19.91 -20.12 11.18
C ALA A 330 18.44 -20.15 10.75
N LYS A 331 17.82 -21.33 10.77
CA LYS A 331 16.39 -21.53 10.48
C LYS A 331 15.51 -20.70 11.43
N PHE A 332 15.74 -20.79 12.74
CA PHE A 332 14.97 -20.06 13.74
C PHE A 332 15.14 -18.55 13.64
N PHE A 333 16.37 -18.03 13.65
CA PHE A 333 16.60 -16.58 13.67
C PHE A 333 16.15 -15.91 12.37
N THR A 334 16.34 -16.57 11.22
CA THR A 334 15.85 -16.06 9.94
C THR A 334 14.33 -16.07 9.93
N GLY A 335 13.68 -17.20 10.27
CA GLY A 335 12.23 -17.27 10.34
C GLY A 335 11.63 -16.21 11.27
N PHE A 336 12.19 -16.06 12.48
CA PHE A 336 11.74 -15.09 13.47
C PHE A 336 11.86 -13.64 12.97
N SER A 337 12.98 -13.31 12.32
CA SER A 337 13.19 -11.99 11.74
C SER A 337 12.17 -11.69 10.62
N PHE A 338 11.86 -12.66 9.75
CA PHE A 338 10.84 -12.49 8.72
C PHE A 338 9.43 -12.38 9.32
N ILE A 339 9.11 -13.05 10.43
CA ILE A 339 7.86 -12.83 11.17
C ILE A 339 7.77 -11.38 11.64
N LEU A 340 8.83 -10.85 12.27
CA LEU A 340 8.88 -9.45 12.72
C LEU A 340 8.75 -8.46 11.55
N ALA A 341 9.45 -8.73 10.43
CA ALA A 341 9.36 -7.94 9.22
C ALA A 341 7.91 -7.89 8.70
N THR A 342 7.25 -9.06 8.70
CA THR A 342 5.87 -9.21 8.24
C THR A 342 4.89 -8.45 9.12
N ILE A 343 4.98 -8.55 10.45
CA ILE A 343 4.09 -7.81 11.36
C ILE A 343 4.21 -6.31 11.13
N GLY A 344 5.45 -5.79 11.07
CA GLY A 344 5.65 -4.36 10.85
C GLY A 344 5.15 -3.89 9.50
N ASN A 345 5.34 -4.70 8.45
CA ASN A 345 4.83 -4.39 7.11
C ASN A 345 3.29 -4.41 7.08
N GLN A 346 2.65 -5.40 7.70
CA GLN A 346 1.20 -5.49 7.73
C GLN A 346 0.55 -4.35 8.51
N VAL A 347 1.12 -3.94 9.64
CA VAL A 347 0.62 -2.76 10.37
C VAL A 347 0.76 -1.51 9.52
N ALA A 348 1.93 -1.28 8.91
CA ALA A 348 2.21 -0.07 8.15
C ALA A 348 1.47 -0.02 6.81
N ALA A 349 1.61 -1.01 5.94
CA ALA A 349 1.07 -0.98 4.58
C ALA A 349 -0.33 -1.64 4.44
N GLY A 350 -0.72 -2.50 5.38
CA GLY A 350 -1.97 -3.25 5.33
C GLY A 350 -3.07 -2.61 6.19
N THR A 351 -3.05 -2.89 7.49
CA THR A 351 -4.11 -2.56 8.44
C THR A 351 -4.32 -1.05 8.60
N TYR A 352 -3.25 -0.26 8.70
CA TYR A 352 -3.38 1.19 8.91
C TYR A 352 -4.00 1.91 7.70
N PRO A 353 -3.53 1.71 6.46
CA PRO A 353 -4.16 2.29 5.29
C PRO A 353 -5.57 1.74 5.08
N PHE A 354 -5.80 0.43 5.24
CA PHE A 354 -7.15 -0.13 5.14
C PHE A 354 -8.12 0.54 6.12
N SER A 355 -7.66 0.77 7.35
CA SER A 355 -8.44 1.49 8.35
C SER A 355 -8.77 2.91 7.93
N ASN A 356 -7.83 3.66 7.36
CA ASN A 356 -8.11 5.00 6.83
C ASN A 356 -9.16 4.96 5.69
N ASP A 357 -9.04 4.01 4.76
CA ASP A 357 -9.98 3.85 3.64
C ASP A 357 -11.40 3.67 4.11
N ILE A 358 -11.64 2.64 4.91
CA ILE A 358 -12.99 2.27 5.32
C ILE A 358 -13.60 3.37 6.21
N THR A 359 -12.75 4.02 7.02
CA THR A 359 -13.14 5.21 7.77
C THR A 359 -13.58 6.33 6.82
N GLY A 360 -12.93 6.50 5.67
CA GLY A 360 -13.31 7.45 4.62
C GLY A 360 -14.66 7.19 3.96
N ILE A 361 -15.11 5.93 3.90
CA ILE A 361 -16.42 5.55 3.33
C ILE A 361 -17.55 5.80 4.34
N TYR A 362 -17.40 5.30 5.57
CA TYR A 362 -18.40 5.44 6.64
C TYR A 362 -17.79 5.97 7.96
N PRO A 363 -17.44 7.26 8.03
CA PRO A 363 -16.79 7.87 9.20
C PRO A 363 -17.60 7.75 10.49
N LYS A 364 -18.94 7.72 10.37
CA LYS A 364 -19.91 7.62 11.46
C LYS A 364 -20.04 6.23 12.08
N TYR A 365 -19.57 5.17 11.43
CA TYR A 365 -19.77 3.80 11.91
C TYR A 365 -18.48 3.01 12.07
N ILE A 366 -17.42 3.39 11.35
CA ILE A 366 -16.18 2.63 11.32
C ILE A 366 -15.06 3.49 11.89
N ASN A 367 -14.38 2.93 12.88
CA ASN A 367 -13.14 3.44 13.42
C ASN A 367 -12.03 2.43 13.12
N ILE A 368 -10.79 2.82 13.39
CA ILE A 368 -9.59 1.99 13.16
C ILE A 368 -9.74 0.60 13.81
N PHE A 369 -10.27 0.51 15.03
CA PHE A 369 -10.44 -0.79 15.71
C PHE A 369 -11.39 -1.73 14.95
N ARG A 370 -12.56 -1.23 14.53
CA ARG A 370 -13.55 -2.02 13.77
C ARG A 370 -13.00 -2.44 12.42
N ALA A 371 -12.28 -1.55 11.73
CA ALA A 371 -11.62 -1.87 10.47
C ALA A 371 -10.53 -2.94 10.65
N THR A 372 -9.70 -2.85 11.71
CA THR A 372 -8.71 -3.87 12.05
C THR A 372 -9.35 -5.24 12.33
N MET A 373 -10.48 -5.29 13.04
CA MET A 373 -11.20 -6.54 13.26
C MET A 373 -11.72 -7.15 11.96
N PHE A 374 -12.27 -6.31 11.07
CA PHE A 374 -12.76 -6.76 9.77
C PHE A 374 -11.65 -7.39 8.92
N ILE A 375 -10.52 -6.69 8.74
CA ILE A 375 -9.39 -7.21 7.96
C ILE A 375 -8.81 -8.48 8.58
N SER A 376 -8.78 -8.58 9.92
CA SER A 376 -8.30 -9.77 10.62
C SER A 376 -9.18 -10.98 10.33
N ILE A 377 -10.50 -10.86 10.44
CA ILE A 377 -11.44 -11.95 10.10
C ILE A 377 -11.31 -12.33 8.62
N PHE A 378 -11.21 -11.33 7.75
CA PHE A 378 -11.06 -11.53 6.31
C PHE A 378 -9.82 -12.36 5.94
N CYS A 379 -8.69 -12.18 6.65
CA CYS A 379 -7.47 -12.96 6.41
C CYS A 379 -7.70 -14.47 6.55
N VAL A 380 -8.61 -14.90 7.43
CA VAL A 380 -8.94 -16.32 7.64
C VAL A 380 -9.93 -16.80 6.57
N VAL A 381 -10.99 -16.03 6.32
CA VAL A 381 -12.10 -16.45 5.43
C VAL A 381 -11.69 -16.45 3.96
N SER A 382 -10.76 -15.57 3.55
CA SER A 382 -10.36 -15.43 2.14
C SER A 382 -9.55 -16.60 1.59
N THR A 383 -9.10 -17.55 2.42
CA THR A 383 -8.23 -18.68 2.02
C THR A 383 -7.03 -18.24 1.15
N PRO A 384 -6.24 -17.25 1.60
CA PRO A 384 -5.23 -16.57 0.78
C PRO A 384 -4.09 -17.48 0.29
N TRP A 385 -3.91 -18.67 0.87
CA TRP A 385 -2.94 -19.67 0.43
C TRP A 385 -3.19 -20.16 -1.01
N ASN A 386 -4.43 -20.06 -1.51
CA ASN A 386 -4.74 -20.37 -2.91
C ASN A 386 -4.06 -19.41 -3.90
N ILE A 387 -3.79 -18.16 -3.49
CA ILE A 387 -3.13 -17.15 -4.35
C ILE A 387 -1.62 -17.40 -4.41
N ILE A 388 -1.00 -17.78 -3.29
CA ILE A 388 0.45 -18.00 -3.19
C ILE A 388 0.89 -19.45 -3.44
N LYS A 389 0.01 -20.28 -4.01
CA LYS A 389 0.32 -21.68 -4.36
C LYS A 389 1.52 -21.80 -5.30
N ASN A 390 1.71 -20.80 -6.18
CA ASN A 390 2.86 -20.73 -7.08
C ASN A 390 3.18 -19.27 -7.46
N ALA A 391 4.37 -19.07 -8.05
CA ALA A 391 4.84 -17.75 -8.48
C ALA A 391 3.91 -17.09 -9.51
N ALA A 392 3.32 -17.89 -10.42
CA ALA A 392 2.42 -17.38 -11.46
C ALA A 392 1.14 -16.77 -10.87
N GLY A 393 0.56 -17.36 -9.82
CA GLY A 393 -0.59 -16.83 -9.12
C GLY A 393 -0.32 -15.46 -8.49
N LEU A 394 0.84 -15.32 -7.82
CA LEU A 394 1.26 -14.04 -7.26
C LEU A 394 1.57 -13.00 -8.36
N LEU A 395 2.22 -13.42 -9.46
CA LEU A 395 2.49 -12.58 -10.63
C LEU A 395 1.18 -12.05 -11.27
N ALA A 396 0.19 -12.91 -11.44
CA ALA A 396 -1.13 -12.58 -11.99
C ALA A 396 -1.88 -11.61 -11.06
N PHE A 397 -1.84 -11.85 -9.75
CA PHE A 397 -2.39 -10.93 -8.75
C PHE A 397 -1.75 -9.53 -8.86
N LEU A 398 -0.41 -9.47 -8.80
CA LEU A 398 0.38 -8.23 -8.88
C LEU A 398 0.10 -7.44 -10.15
N SER A 399 0.12 -8.12 -11.31
CA SER A 399 -0.16 -7.48 -12.60
C SER A 399 -1.63 -7.06 -12.71
N GLY A 400 -2.53 -7.86 -12.13
CA GLY A 400 -3.97 -7.67 -12.18
C GLY A 400 -4.42 -6.39 -11.49
N TYR A 401 -4.04 -6.14 -10.23
CA TYR A 401 -4.46 -4.89 -9.59
C TYR A 401 -3.68 -3.67 -10.11
N SER A 402 -2.50 -3.87 -10.68
CA SER A 402 -1.72 -2.78 -11.28
C SER A 402 -2.46 -2.12 -12.45
N CYS A 403 -3.29 -2.86 -13.19
CA CYS A 403 -4.12 -2.29 -14.26
C CYS A 403 -5.23 -1.37 -13.74
N LEU A 404 -5.62 -1.47 -12.47
CA LEU A 404 -6.58 -0.56 -11.81
C LEU A 404 -5.84 0.62 -11.15
N MET A 405 -4.70 0.36 -10.50
CA MET A 405 -3.97 1.38 -9.75
C MET A 405 -3.31 2.43 -10.65
N GLY A 406 -2.81 2.03 -11.84
CA GLY A 406 -2.22 2.94 -12.81
C GLY A 406 -3.20 4.06 -13.22
N PRO A 407 -4.36 3.73 -13.81
CA PRO A 407 -5.39 4.70 -14.18
C PRO A 407 -5.87 5.59 -13.03
N LEU A 408 -6.01 5.01 -11.83
CA LEU A 408 -6.41 5.76 -10.64
C LEU A 408 -5.36 6.84 -10.30
N ALA A 409 -4.09 6.44 -10.22
CA ALA A 409 -2.99 7.37 -9.94
C ALA A 409 -2.84 8.45 -11.04
N GLY A 410 -2.99 8.07 -12.32
CA GLY A 410 -2.92 8.99 -13.45
C GLY A 410 -3.99 10.08 -13.38
N THR A 411 -5.23 9.67 -13.09
CA THR A 411 -6.37 10.59 -12.91
C THR A 411 -6.13 11.55 -11.74
N MET A 412 -5.70 11.02 -10.59
CA MET A 412 -5.44 11.83 -9.39
C MET A 412 -4.32 12.86 -9.60
N ILE A 413 -3.22 12.46 -10.23
CA ILE A 413 -2.09 13.36 -10.47
C ILE A 413 -2.46 14.44 -11.48
N CYS A 414 -3.15 14.08 -12.58
CA CYS A 414 -3.60 15.06 -13.56
C CYS A 414 -4.53 16.11 -12.93
N ASP A 415 -5.51 15.65 -12.16
CA ASP A 415 -6.48 16.52 -11.52
C ASP A 415 -5.83 17.55 -10.60
N TYR A 416 -4.97 17.08 -9.68
CA TYR A 416 -4.38 17.98 -8.71
C TYR A 416 -3.27 18.87 -9.31
N TYR A 417 -2.33 18.30 -10.05
CA TYR A 417 -1.14 19.05 -10.49
C TYR A 417 -1.38 19.92 -11.71
N ILE A 418 -2.18 19.44 -12.68
CA ILE A 418 -2.37 20.13 -13.96
C ILE A 418 -3.65 20.95 -13.93
N ILE A 419 -4.78 20.33 -13.63
CA ILE A 419 -6.09 21.00 -13.74
C ILE A 419 -6.31 21.98 -12.60
N LYS A 420 -6.20 21.52 -11.34
CA LYS A 420 -6.36 22.34 -10.14
C LYS A 420 -5.08 23.07 -9.73
N ARG A 421 -3.98 22.92 -10.46
CA ARG A 421 -2.69 23.63 -10.29
C ARG A 421 -2.16 23.64 -8.85
N ARG A 422 -2.32 22.51 -8.15
CA ARG A 422 -1.94 22.28 -6.75
C ARG A 422 -2.75 23.08 -5.72
N LYS A 423 -3.99 23.44 -6.04
CA LYS A 423 -4.87 24.23 -5.18
C LYS A 423 -6.14 23.44 -4.85
N LEU A 424 -6.38 23.22 -3.57
CA LEU A 424 -7.57 22.60 -3.02
C LEU A 424 -8.05 23.45 -1.83
N ASN A 425 -9.36 23.48 -1.64
CA ASN A 425 -9.99 24.00 -0.43
C ASN A 425 -10.24 22.86 0.56
N ILE A 426 -9.64 22.93 1.75
CA ILE A 426 -9.76 21.90 2.77
C ILE A 426 -11.19 21.77 3.35
N HIS A 427 -11.88 22.89 3.57
CA HIS A 427 -13.21 22.89 4.20
C HIS A 427 -14.25 22.21 3.30
N GLU A 428 -14.14 22.46 2.00
CA GLU A 428 -15.03 21.90 0.99
C GLU A 428 -14.89 20.37 0.84
N LEU A 429 -13.79 19.77 1.32
CA LEU A 429 -13.60 18.30 1.34
C LEU A 429 -14.41 17.58 2.44
N TYR A 430 -15.07 18.34 3.31
CA TYR A 430 -15.90 17.85 4.40
C TYR A 430 -17.35 18.36 4.35
N ARG A 431 -17.70 19.16 3.33
CA ARG A 431 -19.01 19.81 3.19
C ARG A 431 -19.90 19.06 2.20
N ASP A 432 -21.17 18.86 2.56
CA ASP A 432 -22.19 18.41 1.61
C ASP A 432 -22.54 19.54 0.64
N HIS A 433 -22.76 19.21 -0.64
CA HIS A 433 -23.10 20.18 -1.68
C HIS A 433 -22.08 21.33 -1.88
N GLY A 434 -20.81 21.08 -1.57
CA GLY A 434 -19.71 22.02 -1.84
C GLY A 434 -19.16 21.97 -3.27
N ILE A 435 -18.03 22.63 -3.52
CA ILE A 435 -17.40 22.70 -4.87
C ILE A 435 -16.97 21.34 -5.43
N TYR A 436 -16.75 20.34 -4.57
CA TYR A 436 -16.42 18.96 -4.97
C TYR A 436 -17.64 18.03 -5.02
N TRP A 437 -18.85 18.60 -4.98
CA TRP A 437 -20.08 17.83 -5.17
C TRP A 437 -20.25 17.39 -6.62
N TYR A 438 -19.77 18.17 -7.60
CA TYR A 438 -19.93 17.85 -9.02
C TYR A 438 -21.40 17.52 -9.39
N SER A 439 -21.61 16.53 -10.26
CA SER A 439 -22.94 16.06 -10.66
C SER A 439 -23.43 15.01 -9.66
N TYR A 440 -24.29 15.41 -8.73
CA TYR A 440 -24.91 14.53 -7.71
C TYR A 440 -23.90 13.79 -6.80
N GLY A 441 -22.74 14.37 -6.53
CA GLY A 441 -21.67 13.74 -5.74
C GLY A 441 -20.63 12.98 -6.58
N PHE A 442 -20.76 12.96 -7.91
CA PHE A 442 -19.90 12.21 -8.83
C PHE A 442 -19.25 13.11 -9.87
N ASN A 443 -17.94 12.94 -10.05
CA ASN A 443 -17.21 13.51 -11.17
C ASN A 443 -17.13 12.50 -12.32
N TRP A 444 -18.08 12.55 -13.25
CA TRP A 444 -18.11 11.64 -14.41
C TRP A 444 -16.82 11.70 -15.25
N ARG A 445 -16.12 12.84 -15.26
CA ARG A 445 -14.88 13.05 -16.01
C ARG A 445 -13.75 12.16 -15.47
N ALA A 446 -13.67 12.03 -14.15
CA ALA A 446 -12.70 11.16 -13.48
C ALA A 446 -13.01 9.69 -13.76
N TYR A 447 -14.29 9.30 -13.71
CA TYR A 447 -14.74 7.96 -14.06
C TYR A 447 -14.47 7.59 -15.51
N ALA A 448 -14.82 8.46 -16.45
CA ALA A 448 -14.57 8.24 -17.87
C ALA A 448 -13.06 8.02 -18.13
N SER A 449 -12.22 8.87 -17.53
CA SER A 449 -10.76 8.77 -17.68
C SER A 449 -10.19 7.50 -17.06
N PHE A 450 -10.67 7.12 -15.88
CA PHE A 450 -10.32 5.86 -15.23
C PHE A 450 -10.71 4.64 -16.08
N ILE A 451 -11.95 4.60 -16.58
CA ILE A 451 -12.46 3.50 -17.41
C ILE A 451 -11.70 3.43 -18.73
N ILE A 452 -11.41 4.55 -19.39
CA ILE A 452 -10.65 4.59 -20.64
C ILE A 452 -9.20 4.10 -20.42
N GLY A 453 -8.60 4.40 -19.27
CA GLY A 453 -7.27 3.87 -18.92
C GLY A 453 -7.26 2.37 -18.60
N PHE A 454 -8.33 1.85 -18.00
CA PHE A 454 -8.44 0.46 -17.55
C PHE A 454 -8.96 -0.50 -18.62
N ALA A 455 -9.98 -0.12 -19.39
CA ALA A 455 -10.70 -1.01 -20.30
C ALA A 455 -9.81 -1.71 -21.35
N PRO A 456 -8.81 -1.05 -21.98
CA PRO A 456 -7.93 -1.71 -22.93
C PRO A 456 -7.01 -2.78 -22.31
N LEU A 457 -6.87 -2.79 -20.98
CA LEU A 457 -6.02 -3.74 -20.25
C LEU A 457 -6.76 -5.05 -19.93
N MET A 458 -8.10 -5.07 -20.06
CA MET A 458 -8.93 -6.22 -19.72
C MET A 458 -8.61 -7.49 -20.51
N PRO A 459 -8.37 -7.46 -21.83
CA PRO A 459 -8.03 -8.68 -22.57
C PRO A 459 -6.75 -9.36 -22.04
N GLY A 460 -5.72 -8.59 -21.70
CA GLY A 460 -4.49 -9.14 -21.14
C GLY A 460 -4.66 -9.61 -19.69
N PHE A 461 -5.50 -8.93 -18.90
CA PHE A 461 -5.88 -9.41 -17.57
C PHE A 461 -6.58 -10.78 -17.64
N SER A 462 -7.55 -10.94 -18.54
CA SER A 462 -8.23 -12.22 -18.77
C SER A 462 -7.26 -13.33 -19.16
N LYS A 463 -6.31 -13.06 -20.07
CA LYS A 463 -5.27 -14.03 -20.46
C LYS A 463 -4.33 -14.38 -19.31
N SER A 464 -4.08 -13.46 -18.38
CA SER A 464 -3.22 -13.73 -17.22
C SER A 464 -3.86 -14.69 -16.20
N ILE A 465 -5.18 -14.86 -16.25
CA ILE A 465 -5.93 -15.81 -15.43
C ILE A 465 -6.07 -17.14 -16.18
N ASP A 466 -6.43 -17.07 -17.46
CA ASP A 466 -6.60 -18.22 -18.35
C ASP A 466 -5.66 -18.09 -19.56
N ASN A 467 -4.57 -18.87 -19.54
CA ASN A 467 -3.54 -18.82 -20.58
C ASN A 467 -4.03 -19.33 -21.94
N ASP A 468 -5.08 -20.16 -21.97
CA ASP A 468 -5.61 -20.76 -23.20
C ASP A 468 -6.54 -19.81 -23.96
N LEU A 469 -6.88 -18.67 -23.34
CA LEU A 469 -7.80 -17.68 -23.91
C LEU A 469 -7.13 -16.90 -25.04
N ASN A 470 -7.66 -17.04 -26.26
CA ASN A 470 -7.14 -16.35 -27.43
C ASN A 470 -7.64 -14.89 -27.49
N VAL A 471 -6.79 -13.96 -27.07
CA VAL A 471 -7.05 -12.51 -27.11
C VAL A 471 -6.24 -11.78 -28.21
N GLY A 472 -5.71 -12.50 -29.20
CA GLY A 472 -4.84 -11.93 -30.24
C GLY A 472 -3.60 -11.26 -29.64
N ASP A 473 -3.19 -10.11 -30.17
CA ASP A 473 -2.04 -9.32 -29.65
C ASP A 473 -2.41 -8.34 -28.53
N ALA A 474 -3.67 -8.30 -28.11
CA ALA A 474 -4.14 -7.36 -27.09
C ALA A 474 -3.50 -7.60 -25.70
N TRP A 475 -2.93 -8.79 -25.45
CA TRP A 475 -2.19 -9.08 -24.22
C TRP A 475 -0.90 -8.28 -24.09
N THR A 476 -0.32 -7.78 -25.19
CA THR A 476 0.98 -7.08 -25.18
C THR A 476 0.91 -5.80 -24.35
N ILE A 477 -0.19 -5.07 -24.42
CA ILE A 477 -0.41 -3.82 -23.67
C ILE A 477 -0.43 -4.08 -22.15
N TYR A 478 -0.90 -5.26 -21.75
CA TYR A 478 -0.96 -5.65 -20.33
C TYR A 478 0.42 -5.90 -19.73
N THR A 479 1.45 -6.17 -20.53
CA THR A 479 2.83 -6.33 -20.03
C THR A 479 3.36 -5.06 -19.37
N PHE A 480 2.85 -3.88 -19.74
CA PHE A 480 3.17 -2.59 -19.11
C PHE A 480 1.90 -1.87 -18.62
N ALA A 481 0.93 -2.66 -18.14
CA ALA A 481 -0.42 -2.24 -17.77
C ALA A 481 -0.46 -0.97 -16.91
N TRP A 482 0.39 -0.88 -15.88
CA TRP A 482 0.38 0.26 -14.98
C TRP A 482 0.75 1.56 -15.68
N ILE A 483 1.82 1.56 -16.48
CA ILE A 483 2.32 2.74 -17.20
C ILE A 483 1.31 3.16 -18.27
N PHE A 484 0.81 2.18 -19.04
CA PHE A 484 -0.21 2.45 -20.05
C PHE A 484 -1.46 3.07 -19.43
N GLY A 485 -2.00 2.44 -18.39
CA GLY A 485 -3.21 2.88 -17.71
C GLY A 485 -3.03 4.26 -17.06
N PHE A 486 -1.87 4.51 -16.43
CA PHE A 486 -1.51 5.81 -15.88
C PHE A 486 -1.53 6.90 -16.94
N THR A 487 -0.78 6.71 -18.04
CA THR A 487 -0.63 7.73 -19.08
C THR A 487 -1.94 7.97 -19.81
N LEU A 488 -2.67 6.91 -20.15
CA LEU A 488 -3.94 7.05 -20.87
C LEU A 488 -5.00 7.75 -20.01
N ALA A 489 -5.14 7.38 -18.73
CA ALA A 489 -6.08 8.06 -17.84
C ALA A 489 -5.69 9.50 -17.56
N PHE A 490 -4.39 9.79 -17.39
CA PHE A 490 -3.87 11.15 -17.23
C PHE A 490 -4.22 12.03 -18.43
N LEU A 491 -3.89 11.58 -19.64
CA LEU A 491 -4.15 12.34 -20.87
C LEU A 491 -5.64 12.51 -21.14
N THR A 492 -6.43 11.46 -20.92
CA THR A 492 -7.88 11.50 -21.09
C THR A 492 -8.53 12.47 -20.11
N TYR A 493 -8.11 12.46 -18.85
CA TYR A 493 -8.61 13.41 -17.86
C TYR A 493 -8.23 14.84 -18.22
N TYR A 494 -6.99 15.06 -18.67
CA TYR A 494 -6.54 16.35 -19.15
C TYR A 494 -7.43 16.88 -20.30
N VAL A 495 -7.68 16.03 -21.31
CA VAL A 495 -8.49 16.42 -22.47
C VAL A 495 -9.93 16.71 -22.07
N ILE A 496 -10.55 15.83 -21.27
CA ILE A 496 -11.94 16.00 -20.83
C ILE A 496 -12.08 17.26 -19.97
N ALA A 497 -11.21 17.44 -18.98
CA ALA A 497 -11.32 18.54 -18.02
C ALA A 497 -10.85 19.89 -18.55
N THR A 498 -10.11 19.93 -19.68
CA THR A 498 -9.65 21.18 -20.29
C THR A 498 -10.51 21.60 -21.48
N TYR A 499 -10.86 20.67 -22.36
CA TYR A 499 -11.47 21.01 -23.66
C TYR A 499 -12.93 20.60 -23.80
N ILE A 500 -13.37 19.54 -23.13
CA ILE A 500 -14.74 19.01 -23.30
C ILE A 500 -15.68 19.56 -22.24
N SER A 501 -15.28 19.48 -20.97
CA SER A 501 -16.10 19.88 -19.84
C SER A 501 -15.24 20.40 -18.69
N PRO A 502 -14.93 21.71 -18.67
CA PRO A 502 -14.18 22.34 -17.59
C PRO A 502 -14.84 22.16 -16.22
N LEU A 503 -14.01 22.07 -15.18
CA LEU A 503 -14.44 21.80 -13.79
C LEU A 503 -15.07 23.00 -13.06
N GLY A 504 -15.14 24.18 -13.71
CA GLY A 504 -15.82 25.36 -13.19
C GLY A 504 -15.40 25.71 -11.75
N GLU A 505 -16.37 25.69 -10.83
CA GLU A 505 -16.24 26.04 -9.42
C GLU A 505 -15.22 25.21 -8.63
N ALA A 506 -14.88 24.00 -9.09
CA ALA A 506 -13.88 23.16 -8.43
C ALA A 506 -12.43 23.64 -8.67
N ILE A 507 -12.22 24.61 -9.56
CA ILE A 507 -10.92 25.27 -9.77
C ILE A 507 -10.92 26.57 -8.98
N ILE A 508 -10.11 26.64 -7.93
CA ILE A 508 -10.02 27.78 -7.03
C ILE A 508 -8.77 28.63 -7.31
N GLU A 509 -8.88 29.93 -7.03
CA GLU A 509 -7.77 30.88 -7.23
C GLU A 509 -6.68 30.73 -6.16
N GLU A 510 -7.06 30.48 -4.91
CA GLU A 510 -6.14 30.31 -3.78
C GLU A 510 -6.39 29.00 -3.04
N ALA A 511 -5.32 28.35 -2.61
CA ALA A 511 -5.41 27.10 -1.85
C ALA A 511 -5.78 27.40 -0.39
N VAL A 512 -6.83 26.78 0.13
CA VAL A 512 -7.20 26.88 1.55
C VAL A 512 -6.54 25.73 2.31
N LEU A 513 -5.54 26.07 3.12
CA LEU A 513 -4.69 25.12 3.85
C LEU A 513 -5.26 24.85 5.26
N PRO A 514 -4.96 23.67 5.84
CA PRO A 514 -5.26 23.42 7.25
C PRO A 514 -4.42 24.33 8.17
N PRO A 515 -4.81 24.45 9.46
CA PRO A 515 -4.05 25.24 10.43
C PRO A 515 -2.56 24.90 10.44
N GLN A 516 -1.71 25.92 10.52
CA GLN A 516 -0.26 25.81 10.60
C GLN A 516 0.27 26.18 11.98
N LYS A 517 1.54 25.83 12.23
CA LYS A 517 2.18 26.05 13.52
C LYS A 517 2.34 27.55 13.75
N GLY A 518 1.63 28.09 14.73
CA GLY A 518 1.61 29.53 15.06
C GLY A 518 0.33 30.24 14.68
N ASP A 519 -0.58 29.58 13.96
CA ASP A 519 -1.93 30.10 13.75
C ASP A 519 -2.70 29.97 15.08
N VAL A 520 -3.26 31.07 15.57
CA VAL A 520 -4.16 31.04 16.73
C VAL A 520 -5.39 30.25 16.29
N ALA A 521 -5.66 29.11 16.94
CA ALA A 521 -6.91 28.40 16.75
C ALA A 521 -8.06 29.33 17.12
N SER A 522 -8.71 29.95 16.13
CA SER A 522 -9.94 30.71 16.36
C SER A 522 -11.03 29.72 16.76
N SER A 523 -11.17 29.54 18.07
CA SER A 523 -12.18 28.69 18.69
C SER A 523 -13.43 29.50 18.97
N THR A 524 -14.47 29.33 18.16
CA THR A 524 -15.88 29.23 18.59
C THR A 524 -16.78 28.77 17.43
N PRO A 525 -17.63 27.74 17.61
CA PRO A 525 -18.61 27.30 16.60
C PRO A 525 -19.73 28.29 16.29
N GLU A 526 -19.83 29.42 17.00
CA GLU A 526 -20.95 30.39 16.88
C GLU A 526 -20.66 31.59 15.96
N GLU A 527 -19.41 31.85 15.56
CA GLU A 527 -19.10 33.00 14.68
C GLU A 527 -19.05 32.65 13.18
N ILE A 528 -19.22 31.37 12.82
CA ILE A 528 -19.06 30.89 11.43
C ILE A 528 -20.37 30.98 10.62
N GLU A 529 -21.53 31.23 11.25
CA GLU A 529 -22.78 31.49 10.51
C GLU A 529 -22.90 32.95 10.00
N GLY A 530 -22.02 33.85 10.42
CA GLY A 530 -22.14 35.30 10.16
C GLY A 530 -21.18 35.91 9.14
N LEU A 531 -20.22 35.16 8.60
CA LEU A 531 -19.19 35.69 7.70
C LEU A 531 -19.29 35.01 6.32
N ASP A 532 -19.55 35.85 5.32
CA ASP A 532 -19.52 35.60 3.86
C ASP A 532 -20.84 35.28 3.14
N VAL A 533 -21.88 36.09 3.40
CA VAL A 533 -22.94 36.35 2.39
C VAL A 533 -23.16 37.85 2.10
N GLU A 534 -22.92 38.76 3.04
CA GLU A 534 -23.28 40.19 2.83
C GLU A 534 -22.21 41.08 2.19
N LYS A 535 -20.92 40.77 2.29
CA LYS A 535 -19.87 41.69 1.78
C LYS A 535 -19.61 41.62 0.27
N GLY A 536 -20.08 40.57 -0.41
CA GLY A 536 -19.96 40.43 -1.87
C GLY A 536 -21.11 41.07 -2.67
N MET A 537 -22.29 41.26 -2.07
CA MET A 537 -23.44 41.87 -2.76
C MET A 537 -23.45 43.41 -2.65
N VAL A 538 -22.99 43.98 -1.54
CA VAL A 538 -23.01 45.44 -1.34
C VAL A 538 -21.96 46.18 -2.18
N ALA A 539 -20.85 45.52 -2.54
CA ALA A 539 -19.83 46.11 -3.41
C ALA A 539 -20.28 46.20 -4.88
N LYS A 540 -21.08 45.24 -5.38
CA LYS A 540 -21.58 45.25 -6.77
C LYS A 540 -22.79 46.17 -6.97
N GLU A 541 -23.56 46.48 -5.94
CA GLU A 541 -24.71 47.39 -6.06
C GLU A 541 -24.32 48.87 -6.08
N LYS A 542 -23.13 49.23 -5.56
CA LYS A 542 -22.63 50.62 -5.59
C LYS A 542 -21.92 51.01 -6.89
N GLU A 543 -21.36 50.06 -7.63
CA GLU A 543 -20.71 50.37 -8.92
C GLU A 543 -21.69 50.43 -10.11
N VAL A 544 -22.87 49.83 -10.01
CA VAL A 544 -23.88 49.86 -11.10
C VAL A 544 -24.77 51.11 -11.05
N LYS A 545 -24.82 51.86 -9.94
CA LYS A 545 -25.59 53.12 -9.80
C LYS A 545 -24.82 54.41 -10.13
N SER A 546 -23.57 54.31 -10.58
CA SER A 546 -22.75 55.47 -10.99
C SER A 546 -22.58 55.61 -12.51
N ALA A 547 -23.22 54.76 -13.30
CA ALA A 547 -23.14 54.81 -14.76
C ALA A 547 -24.51 54.60 -15.41
N TYR A 548 -25.46 55.51 -15.12
CA TYR A 548 -26.59 55.89 -15.97
C TYR A 548 -27.07 57.29 -15.57
#